data_AF-A0A8T4YZA7-F1
#
_entry.id   AF-A0A8T4YZA7-F1
#
_cell.length_a   1.000
_cell.length_b   1.000
_cell.length_c   1.000
_cell.angle_alpha   90.00
_cell.angle_beta   90.00
_cell.angle_gamma   90.00
#
_symmetry.space_group_name_H-M   'P 1'
#
loop_
_entity.id
_entity.type
_entity.pdbx_description
1 polymer ?
#
loop_
_entity_poly.entity_id
_entity_poly.type
_entity_poly.pdbx_seq_one_letter_code
_entity_poly.pdbx_strand_id
1 'polypeptide(L)' 'MAEARWLITILDDHSRYATGSELFKQGTTENVIWLLDQAIHEYSRPREILTDHGSQFWSVRRGESSFQVFCEAN' A
#
# COMPACT_ATOMS: atom_id res chain seq x y z
N MET A 1 14.99 -5.81 -23.54
CA MET A 1 15.11 -4.88 -22.40
C MET A 1 14.21 -5.42 -21.31
N ALA A 2 14.67 -5.52 -20.07
CA ALA A 2 13.79 -6.00 -18.98
C ALA A 2 12.69 -4.96 -18.73
N GLU A 3 11.44 -5.40 -18.63
CA GLU A 3 10.33 -4.52 -18.26
C GLU A 3 10.52 -4.04 -16.82
N ALA A 4 10.27 -2.75 -16.58
CA ALA A 4 10.28 -2.21 -15.23
C ALA A 4 9.19 -2.88 -14.38
N ARG A 5 9.53 -3.27 -13.16
CA ARG A 5 8.62 -3.88 -12.19
C ARG A 5 8.62 -3.06 -10.91
N TRP A 6 7.53 -3.16 -10.17
CA TRP A 6 7.30 -2.42 -8.93
C TRP A 6 7.23 -3.40 -7.78
N LEU A 7 8.16 -3.30 -6.84
CA LEU A 7 8.08 -4.02 -5.58
C LEU A 7 7.32 -3.14 -4.59
N ILE A 8 6.20 -3.63 -4.08
CA ILE A 8 5.45 -2.98 -3.01
C ILE A 8 5.60 -3.85 -1.76
N THR A 9 5.98 -3.23 -0.66
CA THR A 9 6.22 -3.92 0.62
C THR A 9 5.58 -3.13 1.75
N ILE A 10 4.90 -3.84 2.65
CA ILE A 10 4.34 -3.31 3.89
C ILE A 10 5.27 -3.76 5.02
N LEU A 11 5.76 -2.80 5.80
CA LEU A 11 6.71 -3.03 6.89
C LEU A 11 6.08 -2.60 8.20
N ASP A 12 6.11 -3.50 9.18
CA ASP A 12 5.89 -3.15 10.57
C ASP A 12 7.02 -2.20 11.04
N ASP A 13 6.64 -1.08 11.64
CA ASP A 13 7.56 0.03 11.93
C ASP A 13 8.51 -0.28 13.11
N HIS A 14 8.05 -1.07 14.07
CA HIS A 14 8.81 -1.49 15.24
C HIS A 14 9.77 -2.64 14.92
N SER A 15 9.27 -3.74 14.36
CA SER A 15 10.04 -4.97 14.16
C SER A 15 10.76 -5.04 12.80
N ARG A 16 10.38 -4.18 11.84
CA ARG A 16 10.80 -4.28 10.43
C ARG A 16 10.40 -5.58 9.74
N TYR A 17 9.44 -6.31 10.31
CA TYR A 17 8.86 -7.47 9.67
C TYR A 17 8.02 -7.04 8.47
N ALA A 18 8.17 -7.74 7.34
CA ALA A 18 7.37 -7.49 6.14
C ALA A 18 6.06 -8.29 6.22
N THR A 19 4.94 -7.60 6.46
CA THR A 19 3.60 -8.22 6.55
C THR A 19 2.98 -8.49 5.18
N GLY A 20 3.57 -7.94 4.11
CA GLY A 20 3.23 -8.25 2.73
C GLY A 20 4.28 -7.69 1.78
N SER A 21 4.62 -8.44 0.72
CA SER A 21 5.52 -7.99 -0.34
C SER A 21 5.19 -8.69 -1.66
N GLU A 22 5.00 -7.91 -2.73
CA GLU A 22 4.63 -8.46 -4.04
C GLU A 22 5.21 -7.62 -5.20
N LEU A 23 5.54 -8.29 -6.31
CA LEU A 23 6.14 -7.69 -7.50
C LEU A 23 5.10 -7.45 -8.59
N PHE A 24 4.69 -6.21 -8.76
CA PHE A 24 3.71 -5.79 -9.76
C PHE A 24 4.34 -5.34 -11.07
N LYS A 25 3.51 -5.30 -12.11
CA LYS A 25 3.86 -4.64 -13.39
C LYS A 25 3.78 -3.11 -13.29
N GLN A 26 2.96 -2.58 -12.37
CA GLN A 26 2.69 -1.16 -12.21
C GLN A 26 2.55 -0.79 -10.73
N GLY A 27 3.03 0.38 -10.32
CA GLY A 27 2.87 0.92 -8.96
C GLY A 27 1.60 1.74 -8.84
N THR A 28 0.43 1.09 -8.82
CA THR A 28 -0.88 1.77 -8.75
C THR A 28 -1.49 1.67 -7.37
N THR A 29 -2.44 2.55 -7.07
CA THR A 29 -3.20 2.52 -5.81
C THR A 29 -3.95 1.21 -5.60
N GLU A 30 -4.48 0.62 -6.67
CA GLU A 30 -5.22 -0.65 -6.60
C GLU A 30 -4.32 -1.80 -6.14
N ASN A 31 -3.06 -1.84 -6.64
CA ASN A 31 -2.10 -2.87 -6.22
C ASN A 31 -1.68 -2.69 -4.76
N VAL A 32 -1.54 -1.45 -4.30
CA VAL A 32 -1.28 -1.14 -2.88
C VAL A 32 -2.45 -1.60 -2.01
N ILE A 33 -3.68 -1.23 -2.35
CA ILE A 33 -4.89 -1.59 -1.59
C ILE A 33 -5.03 -3.10 -1.53
N TRP A 34 -4.86 -3.79 -2.66
CA TRP A 34 -4.94 -5.24 -2.70
C TRP A 34 -3.92 -5.88 -1.74
N LEU A 35 -2.65 -5.46 -1.77
CA LEU A 35 -1.63 -6.02 -0.89
C LEU A 35 -1.92 -5.71 0.59
N LEU A 36 -2.39 -4.50 0.88
CA LEU A 36 -2.74 -4.09 2.24
C LEU A 36 -3.94 -4.86 2.78
N ASP A 37 -4.96 -5.09 1.97
CA ASP A 37 -6.11 -5.92 2.32
C ASP A 37 -5.67 -7.34 2.68
N GLN A 38 -4.79 -7.97 1.89
CA GLN A 38 -4.26 -9.29 2.21
C GLN A 38 -3.46 -9.30 3.53
N ALA A 39 -2.60 -8.30 3.74
CA ALA A 39 -1.83 -8.18 4.98
C ALA A 39 -2.73 -7.97 6.21
N ILE A 40 -3.82 -7.20 6.10
CA ILE A 40 -4.80 -7.01 7.18
C ILE A 40 -5.52 -8.32 7.50
N HIS A 41 -5.88 -9.11 6.50
CA HIS A 41 -6.50 -10.42 6.71
C HIS A 41 -5.57 -11.41 7.44
N GLU A 42 -4.27 -11.37 7.16
CA GLU A 42 -3.29 -12.29 7.76
C GLU A 42 -2.79 -11.82 9.15
N TYR A 43 -2.53 -10.52 9.33
CA TYR A 43 -1.86 -9.97 10.52
C TYR A 43 -2.73 -9.06 11.39
N SER A 44 -4.01 -8.89 11.04
CA SER A 44 -4.92 -7.88 11.61
C SER A 44 -4.59 -6.44 11.20
N ARG A 45 -5.55 -5.55 11.47
CA ARG A 45 -5.46 -4.14 11.08
C ARG A 45 -4.37 -3.38 11.83
N PRO A 46 -3.48 -2.63 11.14
CA PRO A 46 -2.52 -1.77 11.81
C PRO A 46 -3.21 -0.57 12.48
N ARG A 47 -2.57 0.00 13.51
CA ARG A 47 -3.09 1.18 14.21
C ARG A 47 -2.99 2.45 13.35
N GLU A 48 -1.91 2.57 12.60
CA GLU A 48 -1.58 3.72 11.76
C GLU A 48 -0.78 3.24 10.55
N ILE A 49 -0.94 3.93 9.42
CA ILE A 49 -0.21 3.65 8.20
C ILE A 49 0.59 4.89 7.83
N LEU A 50 1.90 4.71 7.65
CA LEU A 50 2.82 5.77 7.21
C LEU A 50 3.23 5.51 5.76
N THR A 51 2.93 6.45 4.88
CA THR A 51 3.35 6.44 3.48
C THR A 51 4.03 7.75 3.11
N ASP A 52 4.73 7.77 1.98
CA ASP A 52 5.08 9.04 1.35
C ASP A 52 3.86 9.67 0.64
N HIS A 53 4.07 10.83 0.01
CA HIS A 53 3.07 11.50 -0.83
C HIS A 53 3.08 11.01 -2.29
N GLY A 54 3.48 9.76 -2.52
CA GLY A 54 3.43 9.14 -3.84
C GLY A 54 2.01 9.10 -4.42
N SER A 55 1.90 9.09 -5.75
CA SER A 55 0.62 9.10 -6.45
C SER A 55 -0.26 7.87 -6.17
N GLN A 56 0.34 6.79 -5.66
CA GLN A 56 -0.35 5.59 -5.23
C GLN A 56 -1.08 5.76 -3.88
N PHE A 57 -0.67 6.72 -3.06
CA PHE A 57 -1.25 6.98 -1.74
C PHE A 57 -2.01 8.31 -1.68
N TRP A 58 -1.60 9.30 -2.48
CA TRP A 58 -2.13 10.66 -2.43
C TRP A 58 -2.75 11.12 -3.76
N SER A 59 -3.86 11.88 -3.69
CA SER A 59 -4.51 12.45 -4.87
C SER A 59 -3.73 13.64 -5.44
N VAL A 60 -3.26 13.51 -6.68
CA VAL A 60 -2.51 14.56 -7.39
C VAL A 60 -3.40 15.66 -8.00
N ARG A 61 -4.72 15.45 -8.09
CA ARG A 61 -5.67 16.36 -8.80
C ARG A 61 -6.67 17.08 -7.90
N ARG A 62 -6.45 17.06 -6.57
CA ARG A 62 -7.38 17.49 -5.51
C ARG A 62 -8.60 16.57 -5.41
N GLY A 63 -8.87 16.09 -4.20
CA GLY A 63 -9.90 15.08 -3.88
C GLY A 63 -9.36 14.01 -2.92
N GLU A 64 -10.24 13.17 -2.39
CA GLU A 64 -9.81 12.02 -1.56
C GLU A 64 -9.11 10.97 -2.41
N SER A 65 -8.04 10.39 -1.86
CA SER A 65 -7.35 9.24 -2.46
C SER A 65 -8.17 7.97 -2.19
N SER A 66 -8.31 7.08 -3.17
CA SER A 66 -8.94 5.77 -2.96
C SER A 66 -8.20 4.96 -1.89
N PHE A 67 -6.89 5.17 -1.74
CA PHE A 67 -6.11 4.60 -0.64
C PHE A 67 -6.57 5.11 0.72
N GLN A 68 -6.80 6.41 0.83
CA GLN A 68 -7.28 7.03 2.07
C GLN A 68 -8.69 6.53 2.42
N VAL A 69 -9.60 6.51 1.43
CA VAL A 69 -10.96 5.96 1.62
C VAL A 69 -10.90 4.51 2.12
N PHE A 70 -10.00 3.69 1.58
CA PHE A 70 -9.80 2.32 2.05
C PHE A 70 -9.33 2.26 3.52
N CYS A 71 -8.36 3.10 3.89
CA CYS A 71 -7.81 3.15 5.25
C CYS A 71 -8.81 3.68 6.28
N GLU A 72 -9.77 4.50 5.88
CA GLU A 72 -10.82 5.02 6.77
C GLU A 72 -11.98 4.03 6.94
N ALA A 73 -12.22 3.18 5.93
CA ALA A 73 -13.27 2.16 5.97
C ALA A 73 -12.89 0.87 6.72
N ASN A 74 -11.58 0.65 6.95
CA ASN A 74 -11.04 -0.51 7.65
C ASN A 74 -10.37 -0.07 8.93
#